data_AF-A0A7X9FH97-F1
#
_entry.id   AF-A0A7X9FH97-F1
#
_cell.length_a   1.000
_cell.length_b   1.000
_cell.length_c   1.000
_cell.angle_alpha   90.00
_cell.angle_beta   90.00
_cell.angle_gamma   90.00
#
_symmetry.space_group_name_H-M   'P 1'
#
loop_
_entity.id
_entity.type
_entity.pdbx_description
1 polymer ?
#
loop_
_entity_poly.entity_id
_entity_poly.type
_entity_poly.pdbx_seq_one_letter_code
_entity_poly.pdbx_strand_id
1 'polypeptide(L)'
;MTDEQKPLGDFWALDRLVESLQERAKELNCLYQIEDILRRPDEPLSEICTRIVNAIPSGLQYSDLCQVKLVLDGIPFMTSGFVETEWVQSADIIAQDRTIGRLSVYYTREMPTLDSGPFLRDEVKLIQTIAERVGLRIMHQQMRQLVKEWESARDDRTG
;
A
#
# COMPACT_ATOMS: atom_id res chain seq x y z
N MET A 1 -42.87 -29.38 28.17
CA MET A 1 -41.50 -29.90 28.37
C MET A 1 -40.61 -29.21 27.35
N THR A 2 -39.75 -28.34 27.88
CA THR A 2 -38.60 -27.66 27.26
C THR A 2 -38.86 -26.95 25.92
N ASP A 3 -39.38 -25.73 26.08
CA ASP A 3 -39.01 -24.56 25.29
C ASP A 3 -37.53 -24.23 25.58
N GLU A 4 -36.65 -24.38 24.59
CA GLU A 4 -35.25 -23.92 24.64
C GLU A 4 -34.76 -23.63 23.22
N GLN A 5 -35.21 -22.51 22.66
CA GLN A 5 -34.71 -22.00 21.38
C GLN A 5 -34.43 -20.49 21.44
N LYS A 6 -33.25 -20.12 21.97
CA LYS A 6 -32.24 -19.15 21.46
C LYS A 6 -31.28 -18.70 22.59
N PRO A 7 -29.99 -18.46 22.30
CA PRO A 7 -29.60 -17.31 21.47
C PRO A 7 -28.63 -17.67 20.35
N LEU A 8 -29.12 -17.66 19.11
CA LEU A 8 -28.34 -17.74 17.86
C LEU A 8 -27.79 -16.36 17.46
N GLY A 9 -27.71 -15.40 18.39
CA GLY A 9 -27.36 -13.99 18.13
C GLY A 9 -25.90 -13.68 18.46
N ASP A 10 -25.43 -14.18 19.61
CA ASP A 10 -24.12 -13.79 20.14
C ASP A 10 -22.98 -14.46 19.37
N PHE A 11 -23.12 -15.73 18.97
CA PHE A 11 -22.08 -16.47 18.24
C PHE A 11 -21.66 -15.78 16.92
N TRP A 12 -22.63 -15.35 16.09
CA TRP A 12 -22.35 -14.61 14.85
C TRP A 12 -21.90 -13.16 15.06
N ALA A 13 -22.10 -12.59 16.25
CA ALA A 13 -21.58 -11.27 16.60
C ALA A 13 -20.10 -11.37 17.00
N LEU A 14 -19.73 -12.45 17.68
CA LEU A 14 -18.35 -12.78 18.06
C LEU A 14 -17.50 -13.06 16.82
N ASP A 15 -17.99 -13.89 15.89
CA ASP A 15 -17.28 -14.21 14.65
C ASP A 15 -16.97 -12.96 13.83
N ARG A 16 -17.97 -12.08 13.64
CA ARG A 16 -17.80 -10.80 12.91
C ARG A 16 -16.81 -9.86 13.59
N LEU A 17 -16.77 -9.85 14.92
CA LEU A 17 -15.80 -9.07 15.67
C LEU A 17 -14.38 -9.62 15.50
N VAL A 18 -14.22 -10.94 15.51
CA VAL A 18 -12.93 -11.60 15.27
C VAL A 18 -12.43 -11.32 13.85
N GLU A 19 -13.29 -11.44 12.83
CA GLU A 19 -12.97 -11.11 11.44
C GLU A 19 -12.51 -9.64 11.32
N SER A 20 -13.25 -8.69 11.88
CA SER A 20 -12.89 -7.27 11.87
C SER A 20 -11.52 -7.00 12.52
N LEU A 21 -11.22 -7.67 13.64
CA LEU A 21 -9.92 -7.54 14.30
C LEU A 21 -8.79 -8.15 13.47
N GLN A 22 -9.04 -9.26 12.78
CA GLN A 22 -8.06 -9.89 11.89
C GLN A 22 -7.74 -9.00 10.69
N GLU A 23 -8.74 -8.41 10.04
CA GLU A 23 -8.52 -7.47 8.95
C GLU A 23 -7.74 -6.24 9.43
N ARG A 24 -8.07 -5.70 10.61
CA ARG A 24 -7.31 -4.59 11.18
C ARG A 24 -5.85 -4.94 11.51
N ALA A 25 -5.61 -6.17 11.99
CA ALA A 25 -4.27 -6.66 12.25
C ALA A 25 -3.46 -6.80 10.96
N LYS A 26 -4.06 -7.27 9.86
CA LYS A 26 -3.43 -7.31 8.53
C LYS A 26 -3.02 -5.91 8.07
N GLU A 27 -3.94 -4.95 8.13
CA GLU A 27 -3.67 -3.56 7.74
C GLU A 27 -2.50 -2.96 8.52
N LEU A 28 -2.50 -3.12 9.85
CA LEU A 28 -1.44 -2.61 10.72
C LEU A 28 -0.09 -3.27 10.41
N ASN A 29 -0.08 -4.60 10.25
CA ASN A 29 1.14 -5.33 9.90
C ASN A 29 1.70 -4.89 8.55
N CYS A 30 0.83 -4.69 7.56
CA CYS A 30 1.22 -4.14 6.27
C CYS A 30 1.84 -2.75 6.42
N LEU A 31 1.20 -1.84 7.16
CA LEU A 31 1.76 -0.50 7.41
C LEU A 31 3.13 -0.56 8.10
N TYR A 32 3.31 -1.43 9.10
CA TYR A 32 4.62 -1.60 9.75
C TYR A 32 5.70 -2.10 8.77
N GLN A 33 5.37 -3.05 7.90
CA GLN A 33 6.29 -3.52 6.87
C GLN A 33 6.66 -2.41 5.88
N ILE A 34 5.67 -1.63 5.43
CA ILE A 34 5.90 -0.48 4.54
C ILE A 34 6.80 0.55 5.21
N GLU A 35 6.55 0.90 6.46
CA GLU A 35 7.40 1.85 7.21
C GLU A 35 8.83 1.31 7.38
N ASP A 36 9.03 0.01 7.60
CA ASP A 36 10.36 -0.60 7.65
C ASP A 36 11.08 -0.53 6.29
N ILE A 37 10.35 -0.76 5.19
CA ILE A 37 10.88 -0.61 3.83
C ILE A 37 11.31 0.86 3.61
N LEU A 38 10.45 1.82 3.93
CA LEU A 38 10.68 3.24 3.68
C LEU A 38 11.80 3.84 4.56
N ARG A 39 12.03 3.31 5.76
CA ARG A 39 13.03 3.84 6.69
C ARG A 39 14.47 3.64 6.25
N ARG A 40 14.73 2.68 5.34
CA ARG A 40 16.11 2.32 4.96
C ARG A 40 16.79 3.47 4.20
N PRO A 41 17.88 4.03 4.76
CA PRO A 41 18.63 5.09 4.10
C PRO A 41 19.38 4.52 2.89
N ASP A 42 19.58 5.35 1.87
CA ASP A 42 20.45 5.09 0.72
C ASP A 42 20.10 3.85 -0.15
N GLU A 43 18.96 3.20 0.08
CA GLU A 43 18.44 2.14 -0.78
C GLU A 43 17.89 2.74 -2.10
N PRO A 44 18.19 2.12 -3.27
CA PRO A 44 17.66 2.58 -4.55
C PRO A 44 16.13 2.59 -4.56
N LEU A 45 15.53 3.63 -5.16
CA LEU A 45 14.07 3.72 -5.29
C LEU A 45 13.44 2.49 -5.94
N SER A 46 14.14 1.88 -6.90
CA SER A 46 13.67 0.66 -7.56
C SER A 46 13.49 -0.52 -6.60
N GLU A 47 14.42 -0.67 -5.65
CA GLU A 47 14.36 -1.75 -4.66
C GLU A 47 13.27 -1.48 -3.62
N ILE A 48 13.18 -0.22 -3.16
CA ILE A 48 12.10 0.24 -2.27
C ILE A 48 10.74 -0.07 -2.90
N CYS A 49 10.52 0.33 -4.16
CA CYS A 49 9.25 0.13 -4.86
C CYS A 49 8.94 -1.35 -5.07
N THR A 50 9.94 -2.15 -5.43
CA THR A 50 9.78 -3.61 -5.58
C THR A 50 9.35 -4.26 -4.27
N ARG A 51 9.94 -3.86 -3.14
CA ARG A 51 9.56 -4.38 -1.83
C ARG A 51 8.17 -3.92 -1.39
N ILE A 52 7.80 -2.68 -1.71
CA ILE A 52 6.46 -2.14 -1.43
C ILE A 52 5.39 -2.92 -2.18
N VAL A 53 5.52 -3.13 -3.49
CA VAL A 53 4.50 -3.84 -4.27
C VAL A 53 4.31 -5.28 -3.80
N ASN A 54 5.35 -5.91 -3.26
CA ASN A 54 5.28 -7.27 -2.71
C ASN A 54 4.75 -7.31 -1.26
N ALA A 55 4.82 -6.22 -0.50
CA ALA A 55 4.32 -6.15 0.88
C ALA A 55 2.82 -5.86 0.95
N ILE A 56 2.33 -4.98 0.04
CA ILE A 56 0.94 -4.52 0.02
C ILE A 56 -0.10 -5.65 0.09
N PRO A 57 -0.02 -6.75 -0.69
CA PRO A 57 -1.01 -7.83 -0.66
C PRO A 57 -1.40 -8.34 0.72
N SER A 58 -0.44 -8.36 1.66
CA SER A 58 -0.66 -8.84 3.04
C SER A 58 -1.64 -8.00 3.85
N GLY A 59 -1.87 -6.74 3.46
CA GLY A 59 -2.78 -5.80 4.12
C GLY A 59 -4.21 -5.82 3.59
N LEU A 60 -4.49 -6.62 2.55
CA LEU A 60 -5.81 -6.69 1.91
C LEU A 60 -6.56 -7.94 2.35
N GLN A 61 -7.88 -7.90 2.27
CA GLN A 61 -8.79 -8.99 2.62
C GLN A 61 -8.46 -10.26 1.83
N TYR A 62 -8.31 -10.12 0.50
CA TYR A 62 -8.01 -11.20 -0.44
C TYR A 62 -6.55 -11.18 -0.91
N SER A 63 -5.60 -11.35 0.01
CA SER A 63 -4.16 -11.26 -0.26
C SER A 63 -3.69 -12.14 -1.44
N ASP A 64 -4.16 -13.38 -1.53
CA ASP A 64 -3.74 -14.32 -2.59
C ASP A 64 -4.24 -13.94 -3.99
N LEU A 65 -5.27 -13.11 -4.06
CA LEU A 65 -5.85 -12.62 -5.30
C LEU A 65 -5.37 -11.20 -5.64
N CYS A 66 -4.57 -10.60 -4.75
CA CYS A 66 -4.11 -9.23 -4.84
C CYS A 66 -2.86 -9.12 -5.71
N GLN A 67 -2.91 -8.24 -6.71
CA GLN A 67 -1.78 -7.88 -7.54
C GLN A 67 -1.58 -6.38 -7.50
N VAL A 68 -0.32 -5.95 -7.53
CA VAL A 68 0.01 -4.53 -7.31
C VAL A 68 0.88 -4.03 -8.44
N LYS A 69 0.56 -2.83 -8.91
CA LYS A 69 1.37 -2.07 -9.86
C LYS A 69 1.59 -0.66 -9.31
N LEU A 70 2.85 -0.30 -9.15
CA LEU A 70 3.29 1.03 -8.77
C LEU A 70 4.05 1.62 -9.94
N VAL A 71 3.62 2.76 -10.46
CA VAL A 71 4.31 3.49 -11.53
C VAL A 71 4.90 4.76 -10.94
N LEU A 72 6.20 4.98 -11.13
CA LEU A 72 6.89 6.22 -10.77
C LEU A 72 7.67 6.74 -11.96
N ASP A 73 7.45 8.00 -12.34
CA ASP A 73 8.11 8.64 -13.49
C ASP A 73 8.10 7.76 -14.77
N GLY A 74 6.99 7.03 -14.98
CA GLY A 74 6.80 6.11 -16.11
C GLY A 74 7.40 4.72 -15.94
N ILE A 75 8.13 4.44 -14.86
CA ILE A 75 8.75 3.14 -14.57
C ILE A 75 7.79 2.29 -13.74
N PRO A 76 7.34 1.12 -14.24
CA PRO A 76 6.44 0.24 -13.52
C PRO A 76 7.19 -0.75 -12.62
N PHE A 77 6.67 -0.95 -11.41
CA PHE A 77 7.05 -1.97 -10.44
C PHE A 77 5.81 -2.81 -10.15
N MET A 78 5.92 -4.14 -10.23
CA MET A 78 4.75 -5.02 -10.21
C MET A 78 5.02 -6.29 -9.41
N THR A 79 3.97 -6.85 -8.83
CA THR A 79 3.99 -8.22 -8.29
C THR A 79 4.30 -9.24 -9.39
N SER A 80 4.86 -10.39 -9.03
CA SER A 80 5.11 -11.47 -10.00
C SER A 80 3.80 -11.96 -10.65
N GLY A 81 3.85 -12.24 -11.95
CA GLY A 81 2.69 -12.74 -12.70
C GLY A 81 1.55 -11.73 -12.86
N PHE A 82 1.86 -10.43 -12.81
CA PHE A 82 0.89 -9.33 -12.87
C PHE A 82 -0.02 -9.38 -14.12
N VAL A 83 -1.32 -9.15 -13.88
CA VAL A 83 -2.40 -9.08 -14.86
C VAL A 83 -3.28 -7.88 -14.50
N GLU A 84 -3.54 -7.00 -15.46
CA GLU A 84 -4.53 -5.93 -15.27
C GLU A 84 -5.95 -6.49 -15.37
N THR A 85 -6.80 -6.07 -14.45
CA THR A 85 -8.22 -6.40 -14.42
C THR A 85 -9.04 -5.13 -14.23
N GLU A 86 -10.36 -5.22 -14.42
CA GLU A 86 -11.28 -4.11 -14.15
C GLU A 86 -11.49 -3.87 -12.64
N TRP A 87 -11.11 -4.84 -11.80
CA TRP A 87 -11.24 -4.81 -10.34
C TRP A 87 -10.03 -4.12 -9.71
N VAL A 88 -9.98 -2.78 -9.85
CA VAL A 88 -8.83 -1.97 -9.46
C VAL A 88 -9.19 -0.85 -8.48
N GLN A 89 -8.32 -0.63 -7.50
CA GLN A 89 -8.29 0.56 -6.68
C GLN A 89 -6.94 1.27 -6.88
N SER A 90 -6.99 2.57 -7.13
CA SER A 90 -5.80 3.38 -7.37
C SER A 90 -5.70 4.57 -6.42
N ALA A 91 -4.47 5.01 -6.17
CA ALA A 91 -4.14 6.25 -5.50
C ALA A 91 -2.96 6.92 -6.23
N ASP A 92 -3.05 8.23 -6.42
CA ASP A 92 -1.95 8.99 -7.02
C ASP A 92 -0.83 9.19 -6.00
N ILE A 93 0.42 9.09 -6.46
CA ILE A 93 1.61 9.38 -5.66
C ILE A 93 2.01 10.81 -5.94
N ILE A 94 1.95 11.66 -4.92
CA ILE A 94 2.16 13.11 -5.03
C ILE A 94 3.43 13.50 -4.27
N ALA A 95 4.30 14.27 -4.91
CA ALA A 95 5.43 14.93 -4.29
C ALA A 95 5.50 16.39 -4.75
N GLN A 96 5.67 17.34 -3.82
CA GLN A 96 5.69 18.78 -4.12
C GLN A 96 4.49 19.24 -4.97
N ASP A 97 3.27 18.81 -4.59
CA ASP A 97 2.02 19.08 -5.31
C ASP A 97 1.95 18.59 -6.77
N ARG A 98 2.91 17.75 -7.19
CA ARG A 98 2.92 17.11 -8.50
C ARG A 98 2.66 15.61 -8.37
N THR A 99 1.74 15.09 -9.19
CA THR A 99 1.62 13.64 -9.38
C THR A 99 2.86 13.11 -10.09
N ILE A 100 3.66 12.33 -9.36
CA ILE A 100 4.90 11.70 -9.85
C ILE A 100 4.68 10.21 -10.17
N GLY A 101 3.51 9.67 -9.82
CA GLY A 101 3.21 8.27 -10.03
C GLY A 101 1.81 7.88 -9.60
N ARG A 102 1.58 6.57 -9.64
CA ARG A 102 0.32 5.95 -9.25
C ARG A 102 0.56 4.58 -8.65
N LEU A 103 -0.09 4.32 -7.53
CA LEU A 103 -0.23 3.00 -6.94
C LEU A 103 -1.59 2.43 -7.35
N SER A 104 -1.60 1.22 -7.90
CA SER A 104 -2.80 0.49 -8.28
C SER A 104 -2.77 -0.92 -7.69
N VAL A 105 -3.87 -1.32 -7.08
CA VAL A 105 -4.10 -2.65 -6.52
C VAL A 105 -5.26 -3.29 -7.28
N TYR A 106 -5.06 -4.53 -7.70
CA TYR A 106 -5.99 -5.30 -8.52
C TYR A 106 -6.36 -6.58 -7.80
N TYR A 107 -7.60 -7.04 -7.98
CA TYR A 107 -7.94 -8.44 -7.77
C TYR A 107 -7.96 -9.20 -9.09
N THR A 108 -7.49 -10.45 -9.09
CA THR A 108 -7.37 -11.27 -10.30
C THR A 108 -8.69 -11.83 -10.83
N ARG A 109 -9.78 -11.71 -10.07
CA ARG A 109 -11.13 -12.14 -10.44
C ARG A 109 -12.19 -11.27 -9.76
N GLU A 110 -13.43 -11.40 -10.22
CA GLU A 110 -14.57 -10.74 -9.59
C GLU A 110 -14.71 -11.19 -8.12
N MET A 111 -14.87 -10.21 -7.25
CA MET A 111 -15.14 -10.38 -5.83
C MET A 111 -16.45 -9.68 -5.49
N PRO A 112 -17.13 -10.06 -4.38
CA PRO A 112 -18.36 -9.41 -3.97
C PRO A 112 -18.22 -7.89 -3.93
N THR A 113 -19.23 -7.17 -4.42
CA THR A 113 -19.23 -5.71 -4.35
C THR A 113 -19.35 -5.27 -2.89
N LEU A 114 -18.42 -4.41 -2.48
CA LEU A 114 -18.27 -3.82 -1.16
C LEU A 114 -18.42 -2.29 -1.28
N ASP A 115 -17.51 -1.51 -0.70
CA ASP A 115 -17.60 -0.05 -0.65
C ASP A 115 -17.12 0.63 -1.94
N SER A 116 -16.03 0.14 -2.54
CA SER A 116 -15.42 0.66 -3.77
C SER A 116 -15.14 -0.49 -4.73
N GLY A 117 -16.16 -0.90 -5.49
CA GLY A 117 -16.08 -2.15 -6.25
C GLY A 117 -15.86 -3.32 -5.29
N PRO A 118 -14.80 -4.14 -5.45
CA PRO A 118 -14.51 -5.25 -4.54
C PRO A 118 -13.70 -4.86 -3.29
N PHE A 119 -13.43 -3.58 -3.05
CA PHE A 119 -12.58 -3.12 -1.93
C PHE A 119 -13.39 -2.59 -0.74
N LEU A 120 -12.89 -2.87 0.46
CA LEU A 120 -13.38 -2.29 1.71
C LEU A 120 -12.91 -0.84 1.86
N ARG A 121 -13.69 -0.02 2.58
CA ARG A 121 -13.32 1.37 2.87
C ARG A 121 -11.94 1.51 3.52
N ASP A 122 -11.58 0.59 4.41
CA ASP A 122 -10.29 0.64 5.10
C ASP A 122 -9.12 0.21 4.20
N GLU A 123 -9.35 -0.66 3.22
CA GLU A 123 -8.37 -0.98 2.17
C GLU A 123 -8.12 0.23 1.27
N VAL A 124 -9.17 0.96 0.87
CA VAL A 124 -9.01 2.21 0.11
C VAL A 124 -8.17 3.22 0.88
N LYS A 125 -8.41 3.36 2.19
CA LYS A 125 -7.59 4.22 3.07
C LYS A 125 -6.15 3.71 3.19
N LEU A 126 -5.94 2.40 3.28
CA LEU A 126 -4.61 1.80 3.35
C LEU A 126 -3.82 2.14 2.08
N ILE A 127 -4.40 1.92 0.89
CA ILE A 127 -3.77 2.20 -0.41
C ILE A 127 -3.42 3.69 -0.52
N GLN A 128 -4.35 4.58 -0.15
CA GLN A 128 -4.12 6.02 -0.14
C GLN A 128 -2.96 6.40 0.81
N THR A 129 -2.98 5.86 2.02
CA THR A 129 -1.93 6.11 3.02
C THR A 129 -0.56 5.67 2.51
N ILE A 130 -0.48 4.49 1.87
CA ILE A 130 0.78 3.98 1.32
C ILE A 130 1.26 4.89 0.19
N ALA A 131 0.40 5.32 -0.73
CA ALA A 131 0.76 6.23 -1.81
C ALA A 131 1.33 7.56 -1.27
N GLU A 132 0.71 8.14 -0.23
CA GLU A 132 1.20 9.35 0.45
C GLU A 132 2.59 9.14 1.07
N ARG A 133 2.80 8.00 1.76
CA ARG A 133 4.09 7.66 2.37
C ARG A 133 5.20 7.49 1.34
N VAL A 134 4.89 6.87 0.20
CA VAL A 134 5.84 6.76 -0.92
C VAL A 134 6.20 8.13 -1.47
N GLY A 135 5.21 9.01 -1.71
CA GLY A 135 5.45 10.37 -2.18
C GLY A 135 6.36 11.16 -1.24
N LEU A 136 6.09 11.10 0.07
CA LEU A 136 6.92 11.74 1.10
C LEU A 136 8.36 11.20 1.10
N ARG A 137 8.52 9.88 0.97
CA ARG A 137 9.85 9.25 0.95
C ARG A 137 10.68 9.68 -0.25
N ILE A 138 10.05 9.81 -1.42
CA ILE A 138 10.69 10.26 -2.66
C ILE A 138 11.11 11.73 -2.53
N MET A 139 10.22 12.60 -2.05
CA MET A 139 10.52 14.01 -1.82
C MET A 139 11.74 14.19 -0.91
N HIS A 140 11.79 13.44 0.18
CA HIS A 140 12.92 13.48 1.11
C HIS A 140 14.24 13.00 0.45
N GLN A 141 14.18 12.01 -0.44
CA GLN A 141 15.34 11.51 -1.18
C GLN A 141 15.87 12.53 -2.19
N GLN A 142 14.98 13.18 -2.94
CA GLN A 142 15.32 14.24 -3.89
C GLN A 142 15.96 15.44 -3.17
N MET A 143 15.39 15.86 -2.03
CA MET A 143 15.95 16.95 -1.23
C MET A 143 17.35 16.63 -0.71
N ARG A 144 17.60 15.39 -0.24
CA ARG A 144 18.94 14.96 0.18
C ARG A 144 19.94 14.96 -0.96
N GLN A 145 19.52 14.53 -2.15
CA GLN A 145 20.39 14.48 -3.32
C GLN A 145 20.79 15.89 -3.77
N LEU A 146 19.84 16.83 -3.81
CA LEU A 146 20.12 18.23 -4.08
C LEU A 146 21.14 18.80 -3.08
N VAL A 147 20.94 18.60 -1.77
CA VAL A 147 21.88 19.09 -0.75
C VAL A 147 23.29 18.55 -0.98
N LYS A 148 23.44 17.25 -1.24
CA LYS A 148 24.75 16.63 -1.54
C LYS A 148 25.42 17.26 -2.77
N GLU A 149 24.67 17.50 -3.84
CA GLU A 149 25.18 18.12 -5.07
C GLU A 149 25.64 19.57 -4.85
N TRP A 150 24.89 20.36 -4.07
CA TRP A 150 25.27 21.73 -3.70
C TRP A 150 26.54 21.78 -2.85
N GLU A 151 26.73 20.83 -1.94
CA GLU A 151 27.94 20.71 -1.12
C GLU A 151 29.17 20.37 -1.98
N SER A 152 29.07 19.36 -2.85
CA SER A 152 30.16 18.97 -3.76
C SER A 152 30.57 20.10 -4.71
N ALA A 153 29.59 20.80 -5.31
CA ALA A 153 29.88 21.91 -6.22
C ALA A 153 30.52 23.14 -5.53
N ARG A 154 30.38 23.27 -4.21
CA ARG A 154 31.01 24.33 -3.42
C ARG A 154 32.46 23.99 -3.05
N ASP A 155 32.73 22.74 -2.70
CA ASP A 155 34.09 22.29 -2.38
C ASP A 155 35.00 22.35 -3.62
N ASP A 156 34.50 21.99 -4.81
CA ASP A 156 35.24 22.07 -6.08
C ASP A 156 35.61 23.51 -6.52
N ARG A 157 34.96 24.54 -5.95
CA ARG A 157 35.24 25.96 -6.23
C ARG A 157 36.23 26.59 -5.25
N THR A 158 36.55 25.88 -4.16
CA THR A 158 37.38 26.40 -3.07
C THR A 158 38.73 25.67 -2.96
N GLY A 159 38.93 24.60 -3.74
CA GLY A 159 40.22 23.92 -3.96
C GLY A 159 40.85 24.31 -5.29
#